data_AF-A0A942EW96-F1
#
_entry.id   AF-A0A942EW96-F1
#
_cell.length_a   1.000
_cell.length_b   1.000
_cell.length_c   1.000
_cell.angle_alpha   90.00
_cell.angle_beta   90.00
_cell.angle_gamma   90.00
#
_symmetry.space_group_name_H-M   'P 1'
#
loop_
_entity.id
_entity.type
_entity.pdbx_description
1 polymer ?
#
loop_
_entity_poly.entity_id
_entity_poly.type
_entity_poly.pdbx_seq_one_letter_code
_entity_poly.pdbx_strand_id
1 'polypeptide(L)' 'MTQGADILKKLAELESLNDQLQAELRELDRLMKEVGFTEGISTLKKAATEVLEEDPET' A
#
# COMPACT_ATOMS: atom_id res chain seq x y z
N MET A 1 12.51 33.01 5.85
CA MET A 1 12.29 31.63 6.35
C MET A 1 13.37 30.76 5.74
N THR A 2 14.11 30.01 6.55
CA THR A 2 15.31 29.27 6.12
C THR A 2 14.90 27.95 5.49
N GLN A 3 15.32 27.73 4.24
CA GLN A 3 14.99 26.56 3.40
C GLN A 3 15.15 25.20 4.12
N GLY A 4 16.08 25.09 5.07
CA GLY A 4 16.29 23.88 5.87
C GLY A 4 15.13 23.55 6.83
N ALA A 5 14.45 24.55 7.39
CA ALA A 5 13.30 24.31 8.28
C ALA A 5 12.09 23.76 7.51
N ASP A 6 11.88 24.25 6.28
CA ASP A 6 10.80 23.79 5.41
C ASP A 6 11.01 22.33 4.95
N ILE A 7 12.27 21.95 4.65
CA ILE A 7 12.63 20.57 4.31
C ILE A 7 12.39 19.63 5.49
N LEU A 8 12.81 20.01 6.70
CA LEU A 8 12.62 19.19 7.90
C LEU A 8 11.13 19.01 8.23
N LYS A 9 10.34 20.07 8.08
CA LYS A 9 8.88 19.97 8.23
C LYS A 9 8.29 19.00 7.21
N LYS A 10 8.68 19.11 5.95
CA LYS A 10 8.18 18.21 4.90
C LYS A 10 8.60 16.75 5.14
N LEU A 11 9.81 16.55 5.64
CA LEU A 11 10.31 15.22 5.98
C LEU A 11 9.44 14.59 7.08
N ALA A 12 9.18 15.30 8.17
CA ALA A 12 8.34 14.81 9.26
C ALA A 12 6.90 14.48 8.81
N GLU A 13 6.32 15.30 7.92
CA GLU A 13 5.02 15.01 7.31
C GLU A 13 5.04 13.72 6.49
N LEU A 14 6.10 13.50 5.70
CA LEU A 14 6.25 12.29 4.88
C LEU A 14 6.53 11.05 5.72
N GLU A 15 7.30 11.17 6.80
CA GLU A 15 7.56 10.09 7.76
C GLU A 15 6.25 9.64 8.41
N SER A 16 5.46 10.58 8.93
CA SER A 16 4.16 10.26 9.54
C SER A 16 3.19 9.62 8.54
N LEU A 17 3.18 10.09 7.28
CA LEU A 17 2.33 9.51 6.24
C LEU A 17 2.79 8.08 5.89
N ASN A 18 4.10 7.86 5.79
CA ASN A 18 4.66 6.53 5.50
C ASN A 18 4.34 5.53 6.61
N ASP A 19 4.51 5.93 7.87
CA ASP A 19 4.20 5.07 9.02
C ASP A 19 2.73 4.63 9.01
N GLN A 20 1.81 5.56 8.72
CA GLN A 20 0.38 5.26 8.60
C GLN A 20 0.11 4.30 7.42
N LEU A 21 0.66 4.59 6.24
CA LEU A 21 0.48 3.74 5.05
C LEU A 21 1.01 2.32 5.30
N GLN A 22 2.14 2.18 5.99
CA GLN A 22 2.67 0.86 6.34
C GLN A 22 1.77 0.12 7.33
N ALA A 23 1.18 0.83 8.30
CA ALA A 23 0.23 0.22 9.24
C ALA A 23 -1.02 -0.29 8.51
N GLU A 24 -1.58 0.52 7.61
CA GLU A 24 -2.74 0.16 6.79
C GLU A 24 -2.44 -1.00 5.84
N LEU A 25 -1.27 -1.01 5.19
CA LEU A 25 -0.86 -2.12 4.33
C LEU A 25 -0.73 -3.44 5.09
N ARG A 26 -0.18 -3.40 6.32
CA ARG A 26 -0.09 -4.61 7.16
C ARG A 26 -1.47 -5.11 7.57
N GLU A 27 -2.38 -4.21 7.90
CA GLU A 27 -3.75 -4.56 8.25
C GLU A 27 -4.50 -5.15 7.05
N LEU A 28 -4.36 -4.54 5.87
CA LEU A 28 -4.94 -5.06 4.64
C LEU A 28 -4.37 -6.46 4.31
N ASP A 29 -3.05 -6.68 4.49
CA ASP A 29 -2.43 -7.99 4.30
C ASP A 29 -3.00 -9.06 5.23
N ARG A 30 -3.21 -8.70 6.51
CA ARG A 30 -3.88 -9.56 7.49
C ARG A 30 -5.30 -9.91 7.03
N LEU A 31 -6.09 -8.92 6.63
CA LEU A 31 -7.46 -9.12 6.16
C LEU A 31 -7.50 -10.01 4.92
N MET A 32 -6.56 -9.84 3.98
CA MET A 32 -6.49 -10.69 2.78
C MET A 32 -6.24 -12.15 3.13
N LYS A 33 -5.37 -12.42 4.11
CA LYS A 33 -5.16 -13.78 4.62
C LYS A 33 -6.42 -14.36 5.27
N GLU A 34 -7.17 -13.54 6.01
CA GLU A 34 -8.41 -13.98 6.66
C GLU A 34 -9.52 -14.35 5.67
N VAL A 35 -9.59 -13.68 4.51
CA VAL A 35 -10.56 -14.00 3.47
C VAL A 35 -10.11 -15.12 2.52
N GLY A 36 -8.90 -15.68 2.73
CA GLY A 36 -8.41 -16.86 2.00
C GLY A 36 -7.30 -16.63 0.97
N PHE A 37 -6.77 -15.41 0.85
CA PHE A 37 -5.55 -15.16 0.06
C PHE A 37 -4.32 -15.55 0.88
N THR A 38 -3.76 -16.75 0.65
CA THR A 38 -2.71 -17.37 1.48
C THR A 38 -1.46 -16.49 1.68
N GLU A 39 -1.05 -15.70 0.68
CA GLU A 39 0.07 -14.74 0.79
C GLU A 39 -0.41 -13.29 0.95
N GLY A 40 -1.65 -13.10 1.39
CA GLY A 40 -2.27 -11.79 1.59
C GLY A 40 -2.33 -10.97 0.31
N ILE A 41 -1.84 -9.73 0.38
CA ILE A 41 -1.91 -8.78 -0.74
C ILE A 41 -1.14 -9.28 -1.97
N SER A 42 -0.06 -10.06 -1.79
CA SER A 42 0.71 -10.63 -2.90
C SER A 42 -0.17 -11.49 -3.81
N THR A 43 -0.91 -12.42 -3.22
CA THR A 43 -1.84 -13.31 -3.94
C THR A 43 -3.07 -12.57 -4.48
N LEU A 44 -3.60 -11.58 -3.75
CA LEU A 44 -4.67 -10.71 -4.26
C LEU A 44 -4.22 -10.00 -5.54
N LYS A 45 -3.02 -9.41 -5.52
CA LYS A 45 -2.49 -8.65 -6.66
C LYS A 45 -2.35 -9.53 -7.90
N LYS A 46 -1.83 -10.75 -7.74
CA LYS A 46 -1.72 -11.73 -8.85
C LYS A 46 -3.09 -12.06 -9.43
N ALA A 47 -4.05 -12.41 -8.58
CA ALA A 47 -5.41 -12.72 -9.02
C ALA A 47 -6.07 -11.52 -9.73
N ALA A 48 -5.89 -10.29 -9.21
CA ALA A 48 -6.41 -9.09 -9.86
C ALA A 48 -5.74 -8.82 -11.21
N THR A 49 -4.42 -9.02 -11.33
CA THR A 49 -3.70 -8.89 -12.60
C THR A 49 -4.16 -9.95 -13.61
N GLU A 50 -4.32 -11.21 -13.20
CA GLU A 50 -4.85 -12.28 -14.05
C GLU A 50 -6.25 -11.93 -14.57
N VAL A 51 -7.15 -11.43 -13.70
CA VAL A 51 -8.49 -10.99 -14.12
C VAL A 51 -8.44 -9.85 -15.15
N LEU A 52 -7.54 -8.88 -14.97
CA LEU A 52 -7.38 -7.77 -15.93
C LEU A 52 -6.74 -8.22 -17.25
N GLU A 53 -5.89 -9.25 -17.23
CA GLU A 53 -5.22 -9.78 -18.42
C GLU A 53 -6.10 -10.78 -19.19
N GLU A 54 -7.00 -11.49 -18.50
CA GLU A 54 -7.97 -12.44 -19.08
C GLU A 54 -9.22 -11.76 -19.65
N ASP A 55 -9.43 -10.47 -19.38
CA ASP A 55 -10.55 -9.68 -19.92
C ASP A 55 -10.04 -8.67 -20.99
N PRO A 56 -9.87 -9.09 -22.26
CA PRO A 56 -9.36 -8.22 -23.33
C PRO A 56 -10.36 -7.14 -23.80
N GLU A 57 -11.55 -7.00 -23.19
CA GLU A 57 -12.58 -6.02 -23.58
C GLU A 57 -13.09 -5.10 -22.44
N THR A 58 -12.19 -4.63 -21.56
CA THR A 58 -12.40 -3.36 -20.82
C THR A 58 -11.20 -2.43 -20.88
#